data_AF-A0A831PSB4-F1
#
_entry.id   AF-A0A831PSB4-F1
#
_cell.length_a   1.000
_cell.length_b   1.000
_cell.length_c   1.000
_cell.angle_alpha   90.00
_cell.angle_beta   90.00
_cell.angle_gamma   90.00
#
_symmetry.space_group_name_H-M   'P 1'
#
loop_
_entity.id
_entity.type
_entity.pdbx_description
1 polymer ?
#
loop_
_entity_poly.entity_id
_entity_poly.type
_entity_poly.pdbx_seq_one_letter_code
_entity_poly.pdbx_strand_id
1 'polypeptide(L)'
;MGRDMPFPSRRRRMHQTLRWHRVGVEENLAALRDELARKTAALPGGREQALTARWLSSVEEILRQIGSVRLVVMPAVERDLGFSIENDEIFLLALFQPSTKNLFSEINAHFRDGRCALSPTALAEMARLPEAAETLAWIGDAALKIGVLPEIWSPRLADAGLLSERRKAYESNVNMARLCDRWGLYEHRVHFDPPVEKGDCDHVKGTLVEAVLGIVFLQCGLKGVARAARLLAP
;
A
#
# COMPACT_ATOMS: atom_id res chain seq x y z
N MET A 1 60.59 -15.74 -0.30
CA MET A 1 59.65 -16.58 -1.06
C MET A 1 58.36 -16.72 -0.23
N GLY A 2 57.45 -15.76 -0.36
CA GLY A 2 56.12 -15.82 0.27
C GLY A 2 55.12 -16.30 -0.77
N ARG A 3 54.41 -17.39 -0.50
CA ARG A 3 53.36 -17.91 -1.37
C ARG A 3 52.08 -17.10 -1.19
N ASP A 4 51.52 -16.70 -2.32
CA ASP A 4 50.23 -16.05 -2.45
C ASP A 4 49.11 -16.84 -1.78
N MET A 5 48.39 -16.19 -0.87
CA MET A 5 47.07 -16.60 -0.41
C MET A 5 46.03 -15.93 -1.32
N PRO A 6 45.14 -16.69 -1.99
CA PRO A 6 44.10 -16.07 -2.80
C PRO A 6 43.06 -15.45 -1.87
N PHE A 7 42.91 -14.12 -1.95
CA PHE A 7 41.79 -13.42 -1.34
C PHE A 7 40.48 -14.01 -1.91
N PRO A 8 39.50 -14.38 -1.07
CA PRO A 8 38.21 -14.79 -1.57
C PRO A 8 37.57 -13.61 -2.31
N SER A 9 37.19 -13.85 -3.55
CA SER A 9 36.42 -12.92 -4.37
C SER A 9 35.24 -12.37 -3.56
N ARG A 10 35.29 -11.06 -3.23
CA ARG A 10 34.13 -10.35 -2.70
C ARG A 10 33.08 -10.31 -3.81
N ARG A 11 32.22 -11.34 -3.86
CA ARG A 11 30.91 -11.21 -4.47
C ARG A 11 30.23 -10.05 -3.74
N ARG A 12 30.22 -8.87 -4.36
CA ARG A 12 29.30 -7.78 -4.05
C ARG A 12 27.90 -8.41 -4.09
N ARG A 13 27.35 -8.80 -2.92
CA ARG A 13 25.90 -8.82 -2.75
C ARG A 13 25.50 -7.35 -2.82
N MET A 14 25.31 -6.84 -4.04
CA MET A 14 24.50 -5.65 -4.23
C MET A 14 23.23 -5.91 -3.45
N HIS A 15 22.89 -4.97 -2.55
CA HIS A 15 21.66 -4.97 -1.77
C HIS A 15 20.54 -5.63 -2.58
N GLN A 16 19.89 -6.67 -2.02
CA GLN A 16 18.68 -7.19 -2.63
C GLN A 16 17.76 -5.98 -2.80
N THR A 17 17.53 -5.58 -4.05
CA THR A 17 16.63 -4.48 -4.36
C THR A 17 15.27 -4.88 -3.82
N LEU A 18 14.64 -4.00 -3.02
CA LEU A 18 13.27 -4.16 -2.56
C LEU A 18 12.35 -4.15 -3.79
N ARG A 19 12.16 -5.32 -4.41
CA ARG A 19 11.34 -5.50 -5.60
C ARG A 19 10.09 -6.25 -5.20
N TRP A 20 8.94 -5.67 -5.53
CA TRP A 20 7.65 -6.32 -5.36
C TRP A 20 7.34 -7.15 -6.62
N HIS A 21 6.80 -8.35 -6.44
CA HIS A 21 6.33 -9.17 -7.56
C HIS A 21 4.93 -8.71 -7.96
N ARG A 22 4.67 -8.63 -9.27
CA ARG A 22 3.36 -8.25 -9.79
C ARG A 22 2.31 -9.29 -9.35
N VAL A 23 1.21 -8.83 -8.75
CA VAL A 23 0.11 -9.71 -8.30
C VAL A 23 -0.93 -9.89 -9.41
N GLY A 24 -1.13 -8.86 -10.25
CA GLY A 24 -2.20 -8.79 -11.23
C GLY A 24 -3.55 -8.45 -10.57
N VAL A 25 -3.58 -7.50 -9.64
CA VAL A 25 -4.76 -7.19 -8.80
C VAL A 25 -6.01 -6.97 -9.64
N GLU A 26 -5.94 -6.09 -10.64
CA GLU A 26 -7.09 -5.75 -11.49
C GLU A 26 -7.47 -6.90 -12.42
N GLU A 27 -6.50 -7.59 -13.01
CA GLU A 27 -6.76 -8.76 -13.85
C GLU A 27 -7.44 -9.88 -13.05
N ASN A 28 -6.98 -10.13 -11.82
CA ASN A 28 -7.53 -11.14 -10.92
C ASN A 28 -8.95 -10.78 -10.47
N LEU A 29 -9.20 -9.51 -10.16
CA LEU A 29 -10.55 -9.01 -9.81
C LEU A 29 -11.51 -9.12 -10.99
N ALA A 30 -11.06 -8.76 -12.20
CA ALA A 30 -11.89 -8.88 -13.41
C ALA A 30 -12.25 -10.34 -13.70
N ALA A 31 -11.27 -11.25 -13.62
CA ALA A 31 -11.50 -12.68 -13.80
C ALA A 31 -12.48 -13.25 -12.74
N LEU A 32 -12.35 -12.83 -11.48
CA LEU A 32 -13.28 -13.20 -10.42
C LEU A 32 -14.70 -12.66 -10.67
N ARG A 33 -14.83 -11.38 -11.05
CA ARG A 33 -16.12 -10.78 -11.36
C ARG A 33 -16.84 -11.58 -12.44
N ASP A 34 -16.17 -11.85 -13.55
CA ASP A 34 -16.78 -12.54 -14.69
C ASP A 34 -17.21 -13.97 -14.33
N GLU A 35 -16.41 -14.68 -13.54
CA GLU A 35 -16.77 -16.02 -13.05
C GLU A 35 -17.93 -16.00 -12.06
N LEU A 36 -17.90 -15.10 -11.07
CA LEU A 36 -18.97 -14.97 -10.08
C LEU A 36 -20.29 -14.54 -10.74
N ALA A 37 -20.24 -13.68 -11.75
CA ALA A 37 -21.41 -13.30 -12.54
C ALA A 37 -22.01 -14.50 -13.29
N ARG A 38 -21.18 -15.29 -14.00
CA ARG A 38 -21.64 -16.52 -14.67
C ARG A 38 -22.23 -17.52 -13.68
N LYS A 39 -21.56 -17.76 -12.55
CA LYS A 39 -22.02 -18.72 -11.54
C LYS A 39 -23.34 -18.26 -10.89
N THR A 40 -23.48 -16.98 -10.57
CA THR A 40 -24.70 -16.41 -9.98
C THR A 40 -25.91 -16.56 -10.91
N ALA A 41 -25.71 -16.36 -12.22
CA ALA A 41 -26.75 -16.51 -13.23
C ALA A 41 -27.18 -17.98 -13.44
N ALA A 42 -26.26 -18.93 -13.24
CA ALA A 42 -26.51 -20.35 -13.44
C ALA A 42 -27.09 -21.07 -12.20
N LEU A 43 -26.88 -20.53 -11.00
CA LEU A 43 -27.37 -21.13 -9.76
C LEU A 43 -28.89 -20.96 -9.61
N PRO A 44 -29.61 -22.01 -9.18
CA PRO A 44 -31.00 -21.85 -8.77
C PRO A 44 -31.08 -20.96 -7.53
N GLY A 45 -32.19 -20.25 -7.38
CA GLY A 45 -32.46 -19.40 -6.21
C GLY A 45 -32.13 -20.08 -4.88
N GLY A 46 -31.57 -19.32 -3.94
CA GLY A 46 -31.29 -19.81 -2.59
C GLY A 46 -29.98 -19.29 -1.98
N ARG A 47 -29.49 -20.00 -0.96
CA ARG A 47 -28.35 -19.57 -0.14
C ARG A 47 -27.05 -19.47 -0.94
N GLU A 48 -26.77 -20.42 -1.83
CA GLU A 48 -25.54 -20.42 -2.63
C GLU A 48 -25.53 -19.28 -3.66
N GLN A 49 -26.67 -19.04 -4.31
CA GLN A 49 -26.82 -17.91 -5.22
C GLN A 49 -26.64 -16.58 -4.47
N ALA A 50 -27.29 -16.41 -3.32
CA ALA A 50 -27.16 -15.19 -2.51
C ALA A 50 -25.72 -14.95 -2.03
N LEU A 51 -25.00 -16.00 -1.63
CA LEU A 51 -23.60 -15.91 -1.23
C LEU A 51 -22.70 -15.48 -2.41
N THR A 52 -22.88 -16.11 -3.57
CA THR A 52 -22.10 -15.80 -4.78
C THR A 52 -22.38 -14.38 -5.27
N ALA A 53 -23.65 -13.95 -5.25
CA ALA A 53 -24.05 -12.59 -5.58
C ALA A 53 -23.45 -11.53 -4.63
N ARG A 54 -23.34 -11.85 -3.33
CA ARG A 54 -22.66 -10.99 -2.36
C ARG A 54 -21.19 -10.82 -2.71
N TRP A 55 -20.47 -11.91 -3.00
CA TRP A 55 -19.06 -11.83 -3.40
C TRP A 55 -18.88 -11.06 -4.70
N LEU A 56 -19.77 -11.26 -5.70
CA LEU A 56 -19.77 -10.48 -6.94
C LEU A 56 -19.85 -8.98 -6.63
N SER A 57 -20.84 -8.59 -5.82
CA SER A 57 -21.03 -7.19 -5.42
C SER A 57 -19.79 -6.62 -4.71
N SER A 58 -19.15 -7.42 -3.84
CA SER A 58 -17.91 -7.01 -3.16
C SER A 58 -16.73 -6.85 -4.12
N VAL A 59 -16.58 -7.71 -5.12
CA VAL A 59 -15.53 -7.59 -6.16
C VAL A 59 -15.77 -6.36 -7.04
N GLU A 60 -17.02 -6.11 -7.44
CA GLU A 60 -17.40 -4.92 -8.21
C GLU A 60 -17.14 -3.63 -7.42
N GLU A 61 -17.43 -3.63 -6.12
CA GLU A 61 -17.14 -2.51 -5.23
C GLU A 61 -15.62 -2.23 -5.13
N ILE A 62 -14.78 -3.27 -4.99
CA ILE A 62 -13.31 -3.08 -5.03
C ILE A 62 -12.87 -2.47 -6.36
N LEU A 63 -13.36 -2.99 -7.49
CA LEU A 63 -13.02 -2.46 -8.83
C LEU A 63 -13.42 -0.98 -8.95
N ARG A 64 -14.59 -0.60 -8.42
CA ARG A 64 -15.05 0.79 -8.39
C ARG A 64 -14.14 1.67 -7.53
N GLN A 65 -13.74 1.19 -6.35
CA GLN A 65 -12.81 1.88 -5.45
C GLN A 65 -11.45 2.09 -6.13
N ILE A 66 -10.90 1.06 -6.78
CA ILE A 66 -9.66 1.14 -7.58
C ILE A 66 -9.77 2.21 -8.68
N GLY A 67 -10.88 2.25 -9.42
CA GLY A 67 -11.11 3.27 -10.45
C GLY A 67 -11.07 4.68 -9.87
N SER A 68 -11.68 4.87 -8.69
CA SER A 68 -11.65 6.13 -7.94
C SER A 68 -10.23 6.53 -7.52
N VAL A 69 -9.42 5.58 -7.03
CA VAL A 69 -8.01 5.82 -6.68
C VAL A 69 -7.21 6.30 -7.89
N ARG A 70 -7.36 5.64 -9.03
CA ARG A 70 -6.65 5.98 -10.28
C ARG A 70 -7.03 7.37 -10.80
N LEU A 71 -8.31 7.73 -10.73
CA LEU A 71 -8.81 8.96 -11.33
C LEU A 71 -8.65 10.19 -10.43
N VAL A 72 -8.62 10.00 -9.10
CA VAL A 72 -8.65 11.11 -8.13
C VAL A 72 -7.37 11.18 -7.32
N VAL A 73 -7.01 10.09 -6.65
CA VAL A 73 -5.94 10.07 -5.64
C VAL A 73 -4.57 10.11 -6.29
N MET A 74 -4.30 9.20 -7.23
CA MET A 74 -2.98 9.10 -7.85
C MET A 74 -2.54 10.41 -8.53
N PRO A 75 -3.39 11.09 -9.33
CA PRO A 75 -3.04 12.39 -9.91
C PRO A 75 -2.82 13.49 -8.86
N ALA A 76 -3.51 13.44 -7.72
CA ALA A 76 -3.30 14.40 -6.63
C ALA A 76 -1.94 14.21 -5.96
N VAL A 77 -1.56 12.95 -5.70
CA VAL A 77 -0.26 12.59 -5.15
C VAL A 77 0.86 12.96 -6.11
N GLU A 78 0.78 12.56 -7.38
CA GLU A 78 1.82 12.85 -8.39
C GLU A 78 2.04 14.34 -8.59
N ARG A 79 0.96 15.14 -8.57
CA ARG A 79 1.05 16.61 -8.67
C ARG A 79 1.85 17.21 -7.52
N ASP A 80 1.60 16.77 -6.29
CA ASP A 80 2.31 17.27 -5.11
C ASP A 80 3.76 16.77 -5.04
N LEU A 81 4.01 15.54 -5.47
CA LEU A 81 5.35 14.96 -5.51
C LEU A 81 6.20 15.49 -6.68
N GLY A 82 5.55 15.97 -7.74
CA GLY A 82 6.17 16.50 -8.95
C GLY A 82 6.81 15.41 -9.83
N PHE A 83 6.33 14.16 -9.74
CA PHE A 83 6.73 13.05 -10.60
C PHE A 83 5.62 12.02 -10.72
N SER A 84 5.63 11.25 -11.82
CA SER A 84 4.67 10.16 -12.05
C SER A 84 5.11 8.86 -11.36
N ILE A 85 4.17 8.17 -10.74
CA ILE A 85 4.38 6.86 -10.15
C ILE A 85 4.52 5.83 -11.29
N GLU A 86 5.60 5.06 -11.29
CA GLU A 86 5.91 4.15 -12.41
C GLU A 86 5.09 2.85 -12.36
N ASN A 87 4.68 2.44 -11.16
CA ASN A 87 3.97 1.19 -10.93
C ASN A 87 2.61 1.47 -10.30
N ASP A 88 1.57 1.58 -11.12
CA ASP A 88 0.22 1.83 -10.63
C ASP A 88 -0.26 0.76 -9.64
N GLU A 89 0.10 -0.52 -9.87
CA GLU A 89 -0.33 -1.61 -8.99
C GLU A 89 0.20 -1.42 -7.58
N ILE A 90 1.46 -1.01 -7.39
CA ILE A 90 2.01 -0.78 -6.05
C ILE A 90 1.28 0.36 -5.32
N PHE A 91 0.78 1.34 -6.06
CA PHE A 91 -0.03 2.43 -5.52
C PHE A 91 -1.41 1.94 -5.09
N LEU A 92 -2.04 1.08 -5.89
CA LEU A 92 -3.30 0.44 -5.50
C LEU A 92 -3.12 -0.41 -4.24
N LEU A 93 -2.03 -1.18 -4.13
CA LEU A 93 -1.73 -2.01 -2.96
C LEU A 93 -1.70 -1.18 -1.67
N ALA A 94 -1.11 0.02 -1.70
CA ALA A 94 -1.02 0.88 -0.52
C ALA A 94 -2.36 1.27 0.11
N LEU A 95 -3.47 1.13 -0.63
CA LEU A 95 -4.80 1.56 -0.16
C LEU A 95 -5.70 0.41 0.27
N PHE A 96 -5.28 -0.85 0.13
CA PHE A 96 -6.02 -2.01 0.63
C PHE A 96 -6.05 -2.06 2.14
N GLN A 97 -7.24 -2.29 2.71
CA GLN A 97 -7.45 -2.39 4.15
C GLN A 97 -7.72 -3.83 4.61
N PRO A 98 -7.49 -4.15 5.89
CA PRO A 98 -7.64 -5.51 6.42
C PRO A 98 -8.99 -6.17 6.13
N SER A 99 -10.08 -5.39 5.99
CA SER A 99 -11.42 -5.93 5.71
C SER A 99 -11.54 -6.65 4.36
N THR A 100 -10.69 -6.37 3.38
CA THR A 100 -10.74 -7.04 2.06
C THR A 100 -10.27 -8.49 2.11
N LYS A 101 -9.45 -8.84 3.10
CA LYS A 101 -8.86 -10.18 3.26
C LYS A 101 -9.90 -11.29 3.34
N ASN A 102 -10.98 -11.02 4.07
CA ASN A 102 -12.02 -12.01 4.33
C ASN A 102 -12.71 -12.44 3.04
N LEU A 103 -12.95 -11.52 2.10
CA LEU A 103 -13.55 -11.83 0.80
C LEU A 103 -12.77 -12.92 0.06
N PHE A 104 -11.46 -12.70 -0.15
CA PHE A 104 -10.63 -13.65 -0.90
C PHE A 104 -10.45 -14.97 -0.15
N SER A 105 -10.37 -14.92 1.18
CA SER A 105 -10.27 -16.12 2.02
C SER A 105 -11.54 -16.98 1.97
N GLU A 106 -12.72 -16.35 1.98
CA GLU A 106 -14.01 -17.03 1.84
C GLU A 106 -14.17 -17.68 0.47
N ILE A 107 -13.86 -16.94 -0.60
CA ILE A 107 -13.88 -17.46 -1.98
C ILE A 107 -12.93 -18.66 -2.10
N ASN A 108 -11.70 -18.56 -1.58
CA ASN A 108 -10.74 -19.66 -1.62
C ASN A 108 -11.23 -20.90 -0.87
N ALA A 109 -11.85 -20.72 0.30
CA ALA A 109 -12.42 -21.82 1.07
C ALA A 109 -13.58 -22.50 0.32
N HIS A 110 -14.43 -21.72 -0.35
CA HIS A 110 -15.58 -22.23 -1.09
C HIS A 110 -15.20 -23.00 -2.36
N PHE A 111 -14.16 -22.56 -3.06
CA PHE A 111 -13.72 -23.17 -4.33
C PHE A 111 -12.54 -24.14 -4.18
N ARG A 112 -12.26 -24.62 -2.96
CA ARG A 112 -11.11 -25.49 -2.66
C ARG A 112 -11.09 -26.79 -3.50
N ASP A 113 -12.25 -27.28 -3.90
CA ASP A 113 -12.41 -28.51 -4.69
C ASP A 113 -12.33 -28.30 -6.21
N GLY A 114 -11.91 -27.10 -6.65
CA GLY A 114 -11.68 -26.76 -8.05
C GLY A 114 -12.94 -26.21 -8.74
N ARG A 115 -12.71 -25.31 -9.71
CA ARG A 115 -13.67 -24.44 -10.43
C ARG A 115 -13.78 -23.01 -9.87
N CYS A 116 -12.65 -22.33 -9.68
CA CYS A 116 -12.58 -20.87 -9.61
C CYS A 116 -11.73 -20.36 -10.78
N ALA A 117 -11.97 -19.12 -11.22
CA ALA A 117 -11.12 -18.46 -12.21
C ALA A 117 -9.67 -18.26 -11.73
N LEU A 118 -9.47 -18.15 -10.41
CA LEU A 118 -8.16 -18.03 -9.79
C LEU A 118 -7.73 -19.34 -9.14
N SER A 119 -6.42 -19.60 -9.18
CA SER A 119 -5.84 -20.70 -8.41
C SER A 119 -5.93 -20.42 -6.91
N PRO A 120 -5.90 -21.46 -6.06
CA PRO A 120 -5.85 -21.26 -4.60
C PRO A 120 -4.67 -20.40 -4.15
N THR A 121 -3.54 -20.48 -4.86
CA THR A 121 -2.36 -19.65 -4.61
C THR A 121 -2.63 -18.18 -4.93
N ALA A 122 -3.22 -17.88 -6.10
CA ALA A 122 -3.55 -16.51 -6.47
C ALA A 122 -4.58 -15.89 -5.51
N LEU A 123 -5.58 -16.65 -5.08
CA LEU A 123 -6.53 -16.20 -4.06
C LEU A 123 -5.86 -15.95 -2.69
N ALA A 124 -4.90 -16.79 -2.32
CA ALA A 124 -4.13 -16.59 -1.10
C ALA A 124 -3.23 -15.34 -1.18
N GLU A 125 -2.68 -15.03 -2.36
CA GLU A 125 -1.94 -13.78 -2.58
C GLU A 125 -2.86 -12.55 -2.52
N MET A 126 -4.05 -12.62 -3.13
CA MET A 126 -5.07 -11.55 -3.05
C MET A 126 -5.56 -11.34 -1.61
N ALA A 127 -5.62 -12.38 -0.79
CA ALA A 127 -5.95 -12.27 0.63
C ALA A 127 -4.85 -11.55 1.44
N ARG A 128 -3.65 -11.37 0.88
CA ARG A 128 -2.48 -10.75 1.54
C ARG A 128 -2.18 -9.32 1.10
N LEU A 129 -3.06 -8.70 0.30
CA LEU A 129 -2.90 -7.32 -0.14
C LEU A 129 -2.83 -6.32 1.02
N PRO A 130 -3.62 -6.45 2.11
CA PRO A 130 -3.48 -5.56 3.27
C PRO A 130 -2.10 -5.62 3.92
N GLU A 131 -1.52 -6.82 4.06
CA GLU A 131 -0.17 -7.01 4.59
C GLU A 131 0.90 -6.38 3.67
N ALA A 132 0.65 -6.31 2.36
CA ALA A 132 1.49 -5.57 1.43
C ALA A 132 1.43 -4.05 1.70
N ALA A 133 0.23 -3.52 1.94
CA ALA A 133 0.02 -2.11 2.30
C ALA A 133 0.75 -1.77 3.60
N GLU A 134 0.63 -2.61 4.62
CA GLU A 134 1.35 -2.48 5.90
C GLU A 134 2.87 -2.51 5.70
N THR A 135 3.37 -3.36 4.81
CA THR A 135 4.80 -3.43 4.49
C THR A 135 5.29 -2.13 3.86
N LEU A 136 4.51 -1.53 2.95
CA LEU A 136 4.83 -0.24 2.35
C LEU A 136 4.83 0.87 3.41
N ALA A 137 3.85 0.89 4.31
CA ALA A 137 3.80 1.85 5.41
C ALA A 137 5.03 1.74 6.30
N TRP A 138 5.41 0.51 6.68
CA TRP A 138 6.60 0.28 7.49
C TRP A 138 7.89 0.79 6.81
N ILE A 139 8.04 0.57 5.49
CA ILE A 139 9.16 1.12 4.72
C ILE A 139 9.13 2.65 4.71
N GLY A 140 7.95 3.25 4.52
CA GLY A 140 7.76 4.68 4.46
C GLY A 140 8.03 5.40 5.79
N ASP A 141 7.57 4.86 6.91
CA ASP A 141 7.90 5.35 8.26
C ASP A 141 9.42 5.38 8.49
N ALA A 142 10.10 4.27 8.19
CA ALA A 142 11.55 4.18 8.30
C ALA A 142 12.26 5.19 7.37
N ALA A 143 11.75 5.35 6.15
CA ALA A 143 12.32 6.28 5.18
C ALA A 143 12.09 7.75 5.57
N LEU A 144 10.91 8.10 6.10
CA LEU A 144 10.56 9.45 6.54
C LEU A 144 11.48 9.93 7.67
N LYS A 145 11.76 9.06 8.65
CA LYS A 145 12.68 9.34 9.77
C LYS A 145 14.06 9.83 9.32
N ILE A 146 14.55 9.32 8.19
CA ILE A 146 15.82 9.74 7.59
C ILE A 146 15.59 10.89 6.60
N GLY A 147 14.53 10.82 5.79
CA GLY A 147 14.22 11.76 4.73
C GLY A 147 13.96 13.17 5.23
N VAL A 148 13.48 13.35 6.46
CA VAL A 148 13.25 14.67 7.05
C VAL A 148 14.53 15.36 7.55
N LEU A 149 15.63 14.63 7.74
CA LEU A 149 16.89 15.19 8.27
C LEU A 149 17.37 16.46 7.55
N PRO A 150 17.33 16.58 6.21
CA PRO A 150 17.73 17.81 5.52
C PRO A 150 16.95 19.06 5.95
N GLU A 151 15.71 18.91 6.43
CA GLU A 151 14.84 20.01 6.84
C GLU A 151 15.01 20.39 8.32
N ILE A 152 15.52 19.47 9.15
CA ILE A 152 15.62 19.66 10.62
C ILE A 152 17.05 19.72 11.16
N TRP A 153 18.02 19.30 10.36
CA TRP A 153 19.43 19.23 10.73
C TRP A 153 20.03 20.62 10.95
N SER A 154 20.85 20.74 11.99
CA SER A 154 21.69 21.90 12.25
C SER A 154 23.10 21.43 12.60
N PRO A 155 24.16 22.04 12.04
CA PRO A 155 25.53 21.71 12.39
C PRO A 155 25.95 22.21 13.80
N ARG A 156 25.08 22.95 14.50
CA ARG A 156 25.38 23.51 15.83
C ARG A 156 25.17 22.46 16.91
N LEU A 157 26.20 22.19 17.72
CA LEU A 157 26.11 21.25 18.85
C LEU A 157 25.00 21.60 19.85
N ALA A 158 24.73 22.90 20.05
CA ALA A 158 23.64 23.37 20.92
C ALA A 158 22.25 22.90 20.46
N ASP A 159 22.07 22.60 19.16
CA ASP A 159 20.79 22.18 18.59
C ASP A 159 20.63 20.65 18.58
N ALA A 160 21.65 19.87 18.99
CA ALA A 160 21.63 18.41 18.89
C ALA A 160 20.47 17.78 19.68
N GLY A 161 20.12 18.36 20.83
CA GLY A 161 18.98 17.91 21.65
C GLY A 161 17.61 18.20 21.03
N LEU A 162 17.52 19.14 20.08
CA LEU A 162 16.27 19.56 19.44
C LEU A 162 15.90 18.69 18.23
N LEU A 163 16.81 17.85 17.74
CA LEU A 163 16.59 17.05 16.53
C LEU A 163 15.38 16.13 16.67
N SER A 164 15.24 15.48 17.85
CA SER A 164 14.12 14.59 18.14
C SER A 164 12.78 15.33 18.17
N GLU A 165 12.75 16.55 18.70
CA GLU A 165 11.53 17.39 18.75
C GLU A 165 11.14 17.87 17.36
N ARG A 166 12.12 18.40 16.60
CA ARG A 166 11.90 18.85 15.22
C ARG A 166 11.42 17.72 14.32
N ARG A 167 11.97 16.52 14.48
CA ARG A 167 11.52 15.32 13.75
C ARG A 167 10.06 15.00 14.07
N LYS A 168 9.71 14.96 15.36
CA LYS A 168 8.33 14.70 15.82
C LYS A 168 7.31 15.71 15.31
N ALA A 169 7.72 16.96 15.06
CA ALA A 169 6.84 17.97 14.50
C ALA A 169 6.38 17.58 13.08
N TYR A 170 7.29 17.12 12.22
CA TYR A 170 6.97 16.63 10.87
C TYR A 170 6.19 15.31 10.90
N GLU A 171 6.60 14.37 11.76
CA GLU A 171 5.97 13.04 11.93
C GLU A 171 4.68 13.08 12.76
N SER A 172 4.15 14.26 13.09
CA SER A 172 2.97 14.37 13.93
C SER A 172 1.72 13.84 13.22
N ASN A 173 0.87 13.10 13.95
CA ASN A 173 -0.40 12.58 13.41
C ASN A 173 -1.24 13.68 12.74
N VAL A 174 -1.19 14.91 13.25
CA VAL A 174 -1.89 16.07 12.68
C VAL A 174 -1.38 16.39 11.26
N ASN A 175 -0.07 16.45 11.07
CA ASN A 175 0.50 16.77 9.75
C ASN A 175 0.30 15.62 8.76
N MET A 176 0.45 14.39 9.24
CA MET A 176 0.18 13.19 8.45
C MET A 176 -1.30 13.15 8.02
N ALA A 177 -2.24 13.43 8.94
CA ALA A 177 -3.66 13.49 8.63
C ALA A 177 -4.00 14.59 7.62
N ARG A 178 -3.41 15.79 7.76
CA ARG A 178 -3.59 16.88 6.78
C ARG A 178 -3.11 16.49 5.38
N LEU A 179 -1.95 15.83 5.28
CA LEU A 179 -1.44 15.36 4.00
C LEU A 179 -2.33 14.26 3.41
N CYS A 180 -2.79 13.33 4.26
CA CYS A 180 -3.74 12.29 3.89
C CYS A 180 -5.03 12.87 3.28
N ASP A 181 -5.61 13.88 3.93
CA ASP A 181 -6.82 14.56 3.50
C ASP A 181 -6.60 15.33 2.20
N ARG A 182 -5.46 15.98 2.06
CA ARG A 182 -5.09 16.70 0.83
C ARG A 182 -4.98 15.77 -0.37
N TRP A 183 -4.50 14.55 -0.16
CA TRP A 183 -4.43 13.51 -1.19
C TRP A 183 -5.72 12.70 -1.35
N GLY A 184 -6.69 12.84 -0.43
CA GLY A 184 -7.94 12.08 -0.43
C GLY A 184 -7.77 10.58 -0.17
N LEU A 185 -6.66 10.19 0.48
CA LEU A 185 -6.32 8.77 0.68
C LEU A 185 -7.35 8.07 1.58
N TYR A 186 -7.81 8.73 2.64
CA TYR A 186 -8.70 8.13 3.64
C TYR A 186 -10.05 7.77 3.02
N GLU A 187 -10.64 8.67 2.24
CA GLU A 187 -11.96 8.51 1.64
C GLU A 187 -11.96 7.50 0.48
N HIS A 188 -10.79 7.23 -0.11
CA HIS A 188 -10.63 6.41 -1.30
C HIS A 188 -9.90 5.09 -1.02
N ARG A 189 -9.80 4.71 0.26
CA ARG A 189 -9.31 3.39 0.65
C ARG A 189 -10.13 2.28 -0.02
N VAL A 190 -9.47 1.14 -0.22
CA VAL A 190 -10.13 -0.09 -0.68
C VAL A 190 -10.52 -0.92 0.54
N HIS A 191 -11.79 -0.86 0.94
CA HIS A 191 -12.28 -1.46 2.19
C HIS A 191 -13.78 -1.79 2.16
N PHE A 192 -14.22 -2.59 3.14
CA PHE A 192 -15.63 -2.89 3.41
C PHE A 192 -16.10 -2.42 4.80
N ASP A 193 -15.21 -1.85 5.61
CA ASP A 193 -15.53 -1.46 6.98
C ASP A 193 -16.61 -0.37 7.07
N PRO A 194 -17.48 -0.42 8.10
CA PRO A 194 -18.40 0.67 8.38
C PRO A 194 -17.63 1.95 8.79
N PRO A 195 -18.27 3.12 8.75
CA PRO A 195 -17.66 4.36 9.20
C PRO A 195 -17.18 4.24 10.66
N VAL A 196 -15.91 4.59 10.92
CA VAL A 196 -15.27 4.48 12.24
C VAL A 196 -15.36 5.79 13.02
N GLU A 197 -15.28 5.71 14.36
CA GLU A 197 -15.20 6.90 15.23
C GLU A 197 -13.87 7.68 15.04
N LYS A 198 -13.92 8.99 15.26
CA LYS A 198 -12.85 9.96 14.93
C LYS A 198 -11.45 9.64 15.49
N GLY A 199 -11.33 8.90 16.59
CA GLY A 199 -10.05 8.67 17.28
C GLY A 199 -9.07 7.73 16.57
N ASP A 200 -9.59 6.73 15.86
CA ASP A 200 -8.77 5.76 15.11
C ASP A 200 -8.41 6.28 13.69
N CYS A 201 -9.07 7.36 13.28
CA CYS A 201 -8.97 7.94 11.95
C CYS A 201 -7.55 8.48 11.67
N ASP A 202 -6.96 9.22 12.61
CA ASP A 202 -5.66 9.85 12.42
C ASP A 202 -4.52 8.84 12.30
N HIS A 203 -4.60 7.73 13.04
CA HIS A 203 -3.61 6.65 12.92
C HIS A 203 -3.67 6.00 11.53
N VAL A 204 -4.87 5.65 11.06
CA VAL A 204 -5.06 5.09 9.71
C VAL A 204 -4.58 6.08 8.64
N LYS A 205 -4.88 7.37 8.79
CA LYS A 205 -4.39 8.41 7.88
C LYS A 205 -2.86 8.45 7.81
N GLY A 206 -2.19 8.36 8.96
CA GLY A 206 -0.74 8.26 9.05
C GLY A 206 -0.19 7.08 8.27
N THR A 207 -0.72 5.88 8.53
CA THR A 207 -0.31 4.65 7.84
C THR A 207 -0.46 4.74 6.31
N LEU A 208 -1.52 5.38 5.82
CA LEU A 208 -1.73 5.57 4.37
C LEU A 208 -0.67 6.49 3.75
N VAL A 209 -0.34 7.60 4.43
CA VAL A 209 0.72 8.52 3.97
C VAL A 209 2.07 7.83 4.00
N GLU A 210 2.36 7.07 5.06
CA GLU A 210 3.57 6.25 5.14
C GLU A 210 3.63 5.25 3.99
N ALA A 211 2.53 4.57 3.64
CA ALA A 211 2.52 3.63 2.53
C ALA A 211 2.89 4.31 1.20
N VAL A 212 2.36 5.51 0.94
CA VAL A 212 2.75 6.32 -0.22
C VAL A 212 4.23 6.71 -0.15
N LEU A 213 4.74 7.14 1.00
CA LEU A 213 6.17 7.45 1.17
C LEU A 213 7.07 6.22 0.97
N GLY A 214 6.58 5.02 1.31
CA GLY A 214 7.22 3.76 0.99
C GLY A 214 7.40 3.58 -0.52
N ILE A 215 6.37 3.89 -1.31
CA ILE A 215 6.45 3.88 -2.78
C ILE A 215 7.47 4.91 -3.27
N VAL A 216 7.43 6.14 -2.73
CA VAL A 216 8.41 7.18 -3.06
C VAL A 216 9.83 6.72 -2.78
N PHE A 217 10.06 6.03 -1.66
CA PHE A 217 11.36 5.47 -1.33
C PHE A 217 11.80 4.38 -2.32
N LEU A 218 10.90 3.46 -2.70
CA LEU A 218 11.20 2.38 -3.63
C LEU A 218 11.57 2.92 -5.04
N GLN A 219 10.89 3.98 -5.49
CA GLN A 219 11.10 4.57 -6.81
C GLN A 219 12.25 5.59 -6.83
N CYS A 220 12.28 6.53 -5.88
CA CYS A 220 13.14 7.72 -5.90
C CYS A 220 14.21 7.73 -4.79
N GLY A 221 14.23 6.72 -3.92
CA GLY A 221 15.13 6.63 -2.76
C GLY A 221 14.89 7.76 -1.74
N LEU A 222 15.86 7.90 -0.83
CA LEU A 222 15.78 8.92 0.24
C LEU A 222 15.70 10.36 -0.29
N LYS A 223 16.22 10.64 -1.50
CA LYS A 223 16.10 11.97 -2.11
C LYS A 223 14.66 12.31 -2.45
N GLY A 224 13.88 11.33 -2.95
CA GLY A 224 12.46 11.50 -3.19
C GLY A 224 11.69 11.75 -1.89
N VAL A 225 11.98 10.95 -0.86
CA VAL A 225 11.34 11.10 0.45
C VAL A 225 11.67 12.45 1.08
N ALA A 226 12.91 12.93 0.98
CA ALA A 226 13.29 14.26 1.49
C ALA A 226 12.53 15.39 0.80
N ARG A 227 12.27 15.28 -0.50
CA ARG A 227 11.42 16.24 -1.21
C ARG A 227 9.98 16.16 -0.72
N ALA A 228 9.44 14.96 -0.55
CA ALA A 228 8.08 14.73 -0.06
C ALA A 228 7.89 15.19 1.40
N ALA A 229 8.92 15.06 2.24
CA ALA A 229 8.87 15.46 3.66
C ALA A 229 8.55 16.94 3.86
N ARG A 230 8.86 17.81 2.88
CA ARG A 230 8.48 19.24 2.90
C ARG A 230 6.98 19.46 2.92
N LEU A 231 6.21 18.50 2.41
CA LEU A 231 4.75 18.54 2.42
C LEU A 231 4.16 18.30 3.82
N LEU A 232 5.00 17.82 4.76
CA LEU A 232 4.68 17.56 6.17
C LEU A 232 5.24 18.64 7.11
N ALA A 233 5.72 19.76 6.57
CA ALA A 233 6.18 20.87 7.38
C ALA A 233 5.07 21.35 8.33
N PRO A 234 5.39 21.61 9.62
CA PRO A 234 4.42 22.01 10.64
C PRO A 234 3.82 23.41 10.42
#